data_AF-A0A1Y1UN35-F1
#
_entry.id   AF-A0A1Y1UN35-F1
#
_cell.length_a   1.000
_cell.length_b   1.000
_cell.length_c   1.000
_cell.angle_alpha   90.00
_cell.angle_beta   90.00
_cell.angle_gamma   90.00
#
_symmetry.space_group_name_H-M   'P 1'
#
loop_
_entity.id
_entity.type
_entity.pdbx_description
1 polymer ?
#
loop_
_entity_poly.entity_id
_entity_poly.type
_entity_poly.pdbx_seq_one_letter_code
_entity_poly.pdbx_strand_id
1 'polypeptide(L)'
;MAILDSHNNAAEMFEAYIAAVFFSADSLDSTKANAFAILNEWLEPIMDQLAAEEQHDGVSIASDDSQLDRDASGSKSRLHEMQQRLYITELNYQEKSMVPGGAKGTQGLRWKVSCSARYNGLYIAHGVVRDTKKKAAEVAAYLVLNEIKDTGFRMRLGRR
;
A
#
# COMPACT_ATOMS: atom_id res chain seq x y z
N MET A 1 5.28 -4.90 31.83
CA MET A 1 5.54 -3.48 31.49
C MET A 1 6.94 -3.24 30.92
N ALA A 2 7.94 -4.10 31.17
CA ALA A 2 9.31 -3.93 30.65
C ALA A 2 9.55 -4.28 29.16
N ILE A 3 8.59 -4.94 28.49
CA ILE A 3 8.75 -5.39 27.09
C ILE A 3 8.55 -4.24 26.10
N LEU A 4 7.57 -3.36 26.36
CA LEU A 4 7.27 -2.17 25.55
C LEU A 4 8.43 -1.16 25.53
N ASP A 5 9.09 -0.94 26.67
CA ASP A 5 10.25 -0.06 26.75
C ASP A 5 11.46 -0.62 25.96
N SER A 6 11.61 -1.94 25.88
CA SER A 6 12.72 -2.56 25.15
C SER A 6 12.59 -2.49 23.63
N HIS A 7 11.35 -2.54 23.11
CA HIS A 7 11.09 -2.43 21.66
C HIS A 7 11.27 -1.00 21.15
N ASN A 8 10.82 -0.01 21.92
CA ASN A 8 11.06 1.40 21.60
C ASN A 8 12.57 1.70 21.57
N ASN A 9 13.32 1.17 22.54
CA ASN A 9 14.77 1.30 22.59
C ASN A 9 15.48 0.62 21.39
N ALA A 10 14.99 -0.53 20.93
CA ALA A 10 15.57 -1.22 19.77
C ALA A 10 15.33 -0.46 18.46
N ALA A 11 14.14 0.13 18.28
CA ALA A 11 13.81 0.95 17.11
C ALA A 11 14.66 2.23 17.07
N GLU A 12 14.77 2.93 18.21
CA GLU A 12 15.60 4.13 18.33
C GLU A 12 17.08 3.84 18.05
N MET A 13 17.60 2.71 18.53
CA MET A 13 18.98 2.27 18.27
C MET A 13 19.20 1.91 16.80
N PHE A 14 18.21 1.31 16.14
CA PHE A 14 18.26 1.01 14.71
C PHE A 14 18.25 2.27 13.85
N GLU A 15 17.38 3.23 14.16
CA GLU A 15 17.33 4.54 13.49
C GLU A 15 18.63 5.33 13.70
N ALA A 16 19.18 5.32 14.91
CA ALA A 16 20.46 5.96 15.22
C ALA A 16 21.62 5.31 14.44
N TYR A 17 21.58 3.99 14.25
CA TYR A 17 22.57 3.26 13.45
C TYR A 17 22.48 3.62 11.97
N ILE A 18 21.27 3.69 11.39
CA ILE A 18 21.06 4.14 10.00
C ILE A 18 21.60 5.56 9.81
N ALA A 19 21.29 6.47 10.74
CA ALA A 19 21.78 7.83 10.70
C ALA A 19 23.32 7.87 10.77
N ALA A 20 23.94 7.08 11.65
CA ALA A 20 25.40 7.00 11.75
C ALA A 20 26.06 6.48 10.46
N VAL A 21 25.47 5.44 9.84
CA VAL A 21 25.94 4.92 8.53
C VAL A 21 25.83 6.00 7.45
N PHE A 22 24.70 6.72 7.39
CA PHE A 22 24.51 7.83 6.47
C PHE A 22 25.60 8.91 6.61
N PHE A 23 25.80 9.39 7.84
CA PHE A 23 26.78 10.44 8.12
C PHE A 23 28.23 9.98 7.92
N SER A 24 28.53 8.69 8.18
CA SER A 24 29.85 8.13 7.91
C SER A 24 30.16 8.07 6.41
N ALA A 25 29.18 7.71 5.59
CA ALA A 25 29.31 7.66 4.13
C ALA A 25 29.36 9.08 3.52
N ASP A 26 28.63 10.05 4.07
CA ASP A 26 28.66 11.46 3.65
C ASP A 26 30.02 12.13 3.94
N SER A 27 30.79 11.60 4.91
CA SER A 27 32.13 12.09 5.25
C SER A 27 33.26 11.52 4.38
N LEU A 28 32.99 10.46 3.61
CA LEU A 28 33.98 9.73 2.82
C LEU A 28 34.02 10.16 1.35
N ASP A 29 32.95 10.79 0.83
CA ASP A 29 32.93 11.24 -0.56
C ASP A 29 31.96 12.41 -0.75
N SER A 30 32.42 13.48 -1.39
CA SER A 30 31.80 14.82 -1.44
C SER A 30 30.44 14.94 -2.15
N THR A 31 29.73 13.84 -2.39
CA THR A 31 28.41 13.81 -3.02
C THR A 31 27.44 12.93 -2.25
N LYS A 32 26.45 13.55 -1.61
CA LYS A 32 25.31 12.94 -0.89
C LYS A 32 24.63 11.76 -1.62
N ALA A 33 24.75 11.69 -2.94
CA ALA A 33 24.20 10.62 -3.76
C ALA A 33 24.81 9.23 -3.46
N ASN A 34 26.08 9.15 -3.05
CA ASN A 34 26.73 7.87 -2.74
C ASN A 34 26.29 7.29 -1.38
N ALA A 35 26.05 8.14 -0.39
CA ALA A 35 25.60 7.70 0.94
C ALA A 35 24.20 7.05 0.90
N PHE A 36 23.28 7.62 0.11
CA PHE A 36 21.97 7.02 -0.11
C PHE A 36 22.02 5.72 -0.90
N ALA A 37 22.92 5.61 -1.89
CA ALA A 37 23.08 4.38 -2.66
C ALA A 37 23.57 3.21 -1.77
N ILE A 38 24.55 3.46 -0.90
CA ILE A 38 25.09 2.46 0.04
C ILE A 38 24.03 2.02 1.05
N LEU A 39 23.24 2.97 1.58
CA LEU A 39 22.13 2.63 2.48
C LEU A 39 21.04 1.82 1.79
N ASN A 40 20.68 2.19 0.56
CA ASN A 40 19.68 1.44 -0.19
C ASN A 40 20.15 0.03 -0.50
N GLU A 41 21.40 -0.17 -0.93
CA GLU A 41 21.96 -1.51 -1.19
C GLU A 41 21.91 -2.42 0.06
N TRP A 42 22.06 -1.83 1.25
CA TRP A 42 21.98 -2.58 2.51
C TRP A 42 20.55 -2.81 3.01
N LEU A 43 19.66 -1.82 2.84
CA LEU A 43 18.27 -1.89 3.33
C LEU A 43 17.34 -2.65 2.37
N GLU A 44 17.57 -2.56 1.06
CA GLU A 44 16.70 -3.13 0.02
C GLU A 44 16.44 -4.63 0.20
N PRO A 45 17.44 -5.50 0.50
CA PRO A 45 17.17 -6.92 0.74
C PRO A 45 16.32 -7.19 1.97
N ILE A 46 16.43 -6.36 3.01
CA ILE A 46 15.66 -6.49 4.26
C ILE A 46 14.22 -6.02 4.01
N MET A 47 14.06 -4.90 3.30
CA MET A 47 12.76 -4.34 2.94
C MET A 47 12.01 -5.22 1.93
N ASP A 48 12.71 -5.84 0.97
CA ASP A 48 12.12 -6.78 0.01
C ASP A 48 11.63 -8.06 0.68
N GLN A 49 12.36 -8.56 1.68
CA GLN A 49 11.91 -9.70 2.49
C GLN A 49 10.68 -9.36 3.33
N LEU A 50 10.65 -8.18 3.95
CA LEU A 50 9.49 -7.70 4.70
C LEU A 50 8.27 -7.51 3.78
N ALA A 51 8.46 -6.92 2.60
CA ALA A 51 7.39 -6.73 1.61
C ALA A 51 6.88 -8.06 1.02
N ALA A 52 7.75 -9.07 0.91
CA ALA A 52 7.38 -10.42 0.46
C ALA A 52 6.62 -11.20 1.54
N GLU A 53 6.98 -11.03 2.82
CA GLU A 53 6.25 -11.63 3.96
C GLU A 53 4.86 -10.99 4.15
N GLU A 54 4.70 -9.69 3.86
CA GLU A 54 3.41 -8.98 3.86
C GLU A 54 2.40 -9.51 2.82
N GLN A 55 2.86 -10.16 1.74
CA GLN A 55 1.98 -10.80 0.76
C GLN A 55 1.47 -12.17 1.23
N HIS A 56 2.15 -12.80 2.20
CA HIS A 56 1.88 -14.17 2.61
C HIS A 56 1.15 -14.29 3.94
N ASP A 57 1.35 -13.37 4.88
CA ASP A 57 0.59 -13.28 6.12
C ASP A 57 -0.18 -11.98 6.17
N GLY A 58 -1.52 -12.06 6.26
CA GLY A 58 -2.44 -10.92 6.32
C GLY A 58 -2.34 -10.07 7.60
N VAL A 59 -1.14 -9.89 8.14
CA VAL A 59 -0.80 -8.99 9.24
C VAL A 59 -0.50 -7.62 8.62
N SER A 60 -1.57 -6.87 8.39
CA SER A 60 -1.51 -5.46 8.03
C SER A 60 -0.82 -4.67 9.15
N ILE A 61 0.31 -4.02 8.86
CA ILE A 61 0.94 -3.05 9.76
C ILE A 61 -0.05 -1.88 9.89
N ALA A 62 -0.73 -1.83 11.03
CA ALA A 62 -1.92 -1.01 11.29
C ALA A 62 -1.71 0.52 11.25
N SER A 63 -0.50 1.01 10.92
CA SER A 63 -0.23 2.45 10.78
C SER A 63 -0.60 3.00 9.40
N ASP A 64 -0.53 2.20 8.32
CA ASP A 64 -0.78 2.68 6.96
C ASP A 64 -2.25 2.53 6.52
N ASP A 65 -2.98 1.56 7.08
CA ASP A 65 -4.39 1.31 6.76
C ASP A 65 -5.30 2.52 7.08
N SER A 66 -4.98 3.28 8.13
CA SER A 66 -5.76 4.48 8.52
C SER A 66 -5.50 5.68 7.60
N GLN A 67 -4.31 5.76 7.01
CA GLN A 67 -3.97 6.78 6.02
C GLN A 67 -4.58 6.41 4.67
N LEU A 68 -4.45 5.16 4.26
CA LEU A 68 -5.07 4.64 3.06
C LEU A 68 -6.60 4.80 3.08
N ASP A 69 -7.26 4.54 4.21
CA ASP A 69 -8.70 4.77 4.38
C ASP A 69 -9.07 6.26 4.20
N ARG A 70 -8.21 7.19 4.66
CA ARG A 70 -8.40 8.64 4.48
C ARG A 70 -8.23 9.05 3.02
N ASP A 71 -7.18 8.58 2.37
CA ASP A 71 -6.85 8.89 0.98
C ASP A 71 -7.85 8.27 0.00
N ALA A 72 -8.42 7.13 0.37
CA ALA A 72 -9.42 6.42 -0.43
C ALA A 72 -10.80 7.10 -0.41
N SER A 73 -11.07 8.01 0.53
CA SER A 73 -12.36 8.70 0.65
C SER A 73 -12.79 9.35 -0.67
N GLY A 74 -14.01 9.02 -1.13
CA GLY A 74 -14.56 9.54 -2.39
C GLY A 74 -14.02 8.89 -3.68
N SER A 75 -13.09 7.94 -3.58
CA SER A 75 -12.50 7.26 -4.76
C SER A 75 -13.53 6.46 -5.55
N LYS A 76 -14.51 5.85 -4.87
CA LYS A 76 -15.61 5.14 -5.53
C LYS A 76 -16.40 6.07 -6.48
N SER A 77 -16.74 7.27 -6.02
CA SER A 77 -17.45 8.27 -6.83
C SER A 77 -16.60 8.73 -8.02
N ARG A 78 -15.31 9.02 -7.79
CA ARG A 78 -14.38 9.40 -8.87
C ARG A 78 -14.24 8.32 -9.94
N LEU A 79 -14.18 7.05 -9.55
CA LEU A 79 -14.10 5.94 -10.50
C LEU A 79 -15.39 5.81 -11.34
N HIS A 80 -16.55 6.03 -10.73
CA HIS A 80 -17.82 6.12 -11.48
C HIS A 80 -17.90 7.34 -12.40
N GLU A 81 -17.38 8.50 -11.99
CA GLU A 81 -17.27 9.68 -12.87
C GLU A 81 -16.38 9.38 -14.10
N MET A 82 -15.26 8.67 -13.90
CA MET A 82 -14.40 8.24 -15.01
C MET A 82 -15.10 7.27 -15.97
N GLN A 83 -15.94 6.37 -15.44
CA GLN A 83 -16.79 5.50 -16.24
C GLN A 83 -17.80 6.30 -17.06
N GLN A 84 -18.48 7.28 -16.46
CA GLN A 84 -19.45 8.14 -17.15
C GLN A 84 -18.81 8.98 -18.25
N ARG A 85 -17.55 9.40 -18.07
CA ARG A 85 -16.76 10.10 -19.09
C ARG A 85 -16.19 9.17 -20.17
N LEU A 86 -16.60 7.90 -20.21
CA LEU A 86 -16.22 6.87 -21.19
C LEU A 86 -14.73 6.49 -21.20
N TYR A 87 -14.00 6.81 -20.14
CA TYR A 87 -12.61 6.35 -19.99
C TYR A 87 -12.52 4.88 -19.58
N ILE A 88 -13.55 4.39 -18.88
CA ILE A 88 -13.63 3.01 -18.39
C ILE A 88 -14.85 2.36 -19.03
N THR A 89 -14.64 1.24 -19.74
CA THR A 89 -15.70 0.56 -20.50
C THR A 89 -16.43 -0.50 -19.68
N GLU A 90 -15.76 -1.08 -18.69
CA GLU A 90 -16.32 -2.08 -17.78
C GLU A 90 -15.91 -1.70 -16.36
N LEU A 91 -16.87 -1.60 -15.43
CA LEU A 91 -16.61 -1.38 -14.00
C LEU A 91 -17.50 -2.31 -13.18
N ASN A 92 -16.91 -3.11 -12.31
CA ASN A 92 -17.63 -4.07 -11.49
C ASN A 92 -17.11 -4.06 -10.04
N TYR A 93 -18.02 -4.31 -9.10
CA TYR A 93 -17.72 -4.50 -7.68
C TYR A 93 -18.30 -5.84 -7.23
N GLN A 94 -17.44 -6.73 -6.75
CA GLN A 94 -17.85 -7.97 -6.10
C GLN A 94 -17.65 -7.84 -4.59
N GLU A 95 -18.72 -8.03 -3.83
CA GLU A 95 -18.71 -7.82 -2.39
C GLU A 95 -19.01 -9.15 -1.69
N LYS A 96 -18.20 -9.49 -0.68
CA LYS A 96 -18.36 -10.70 0.13
C LYS A 96 -18.16 -10.36 1.60
N SER A 97 -19.19 -10.61 2.42
CA SER A 97 -19.03 -10.57 3.87
C SER A 97 -18.17 -11.77 4.31
N MET A 98 -17.26 -11.52 5.24
CA MET A 98 -16.38 -12.53 5.81
C MET A 98 -16.51 -12.50 7.32
N VAL A 99 -16.87 -13.65 7.88
CA VAL A 99 -16.70 -13.89 9.31
C VAL A 99 -15.32 -14.52 9.46
N PRO A 100 -14.35 -13.86 10.13
CA PRO A 100 -13.05 -14.47 10.35
C PRO A 100 -13.24 -15.80 11.10
N GLY A 101 -12.79 -16.90 10.50
CA GLY A 101 -12.91 -18.22 11.09
C GLY A 101 -11.77 -18.45 12.09
N GLY A 102 -12.11 -18.71 13.35
CA GLY A 102 -11.18 -19.20 14.36
C GLY A 102 -10.90 -18.22 15.50
N ALA A 103 -10.92 -18.77 16.71
CA ALA A 103 -10.62 -18.17 18.01
C ALA A 103 -11.68 -17.22 18.62
N LYS A 104 -12.16 -17.63 19.82
CA LYS A 104 -12.94 -16.83 20.75
C LYS A 104 -12.20 -15.52 21.06
N GLY A 105 -12.59 -14.44 20.41
CA GLY A 105 -12.05 -13.11 20.70
C GLY A 105 -12.44 -12.09 19.63
N THR A 106 -13.60 -11.47 19.78
CA THR A 106 -13.90 -10.08 19.35
C THR A 106 -13.39 -9.57 17.99
N GLN A 107 -13.27 -10.42 16.96
CA GLN A 107 -13.05 -9.91 15.60
C GLN A 107 -14.41 -9.70 14.92
N GLY A 108 -14.81 -8.43 14.81
CA GLY A 108 -16.05 -8.02 14.14
C GLY A 108 -16.11 -8.47 12.68
N LEU A 109 -17.33 -8.49 12.13
CA LEU A 109 -17.60 -8.79 10.72
C LEU A 109 -16.67 -7.98 9.81
N ARG A 110 -15.95 -8.65 8.90
CA ARG A 110 -15.12 -7.99 7.88
C ARG A 110 -15.78 -8.09 6.52
N TRP A 111 -15.50 -7.13 5.64
CA TRP A 111 -16.02 -7.08 4.28
C TRP A 111 -14.87 -7.14 3.30
N LYS A 112 -14.91 -8.12 2.39
CA LYS A 112 -14.05 -8.17 1.21
C LYS A 112 -14.77 -7.53 0.04
N VAL A 113 -14.16 -6.56 -0.61
CA VAL A 113 -14.67 -5.96 -1.84
C VAL A 113 -13.57 -6.04 -2.90
N SER A 114 -13.92 -6.62 -4.04
CA SER A 114 -13.09 -6.61 -5.24
C SER A 114 -13.65 -5.61 -6.25
N CYS A 115 -12.83 -4.68 -6.71
CA CYS A 115 -13.16 -3.74 -7.78
C CYS A 115 -12.38 -4.13 -9.03
N SER A 116 -13.04 -4.16 -10.19
CA SER A 116 -12.38 -4.37 -11.48
C SER A 116 -12.84 -3.35 -12.50
N ALA A 117 -11.89 -2.83 -13.30
CA ALA A 117 -12.14 -1.86 -14.35
C ALA A 117 -11.42 -2.24 -15.65
N ARG A 118 -12.01 -1.88 -16.80
CA ARG A 118 -11.35 -1.94 -18.11
C ARG A 118 -11.06 -0.54 -18.63
N TYR A 119 -9.78 -0.20 -18.76
CA TYR A 119 -9.28 1.12 -19.16
C TYR A 119 -8.34 0.97 -20.36
N ASN A 120 -8.63 1.63 -21.49
CA ASN A 120 -7.85 1.54 -22.73
C ASN A 120 -7.52 0.09 -23.15
N GLY A 121 -8.48 -0.83 -22.99
CA GLY A 121 -8.33 -2.26 -23.32
C GLY A 121 -7.65 -3.11 -22.24
N LEU A 122 -6.98 -2.49 -21.25
CA LEU A 122 -6.35 -3.17 -20.12
C LEU A 122 -7.36 -3.46 -19.02
N TYR A 123 -7.28 -4.67 -18.46
CA TYR A 123 -8.10 -5.10 -17.33
C TYR A 123 -7.31 -4.93 -16.04
N ILE A 124 -7.90 -4.23 -15.08
CA ILE A 124 -7.31 -3.89 -13.78
C ILE A 124 -8.26 -4.38 -12.70
N ALA A 125 -7.77 -5.06 -11.66
CA ALA A 125 -8.60 -5.55 -10.57
C ALA A 125 -7.85 -5.59 -9.23
N HIS A 126 -8.53 -5.14 -8.16
CA HIS A 126 -8.00 -5.13 -6.79
C HIS A 126 -9.04 -5.63 -5.81
N GLY A 127 -8.60 -6.36 -4.77
CA GLY A 127 -9.47 -6.89 -3.71
C GLY A 127 -8.97 -6.49 -2.33
N VAL A 128 -9.85 -5.91 -1.51
CA VAL A 128 -9.49 -5.33 -0.21
C VAL A 128 -10.44 -5.81 0.88
N VAL A 129 -9.91 -5.98 2.09
CA VAL A 129 -10.67 -6.36 3.28
C VAL A 129 -10.67 -5.21 4.30
N ARG A 130 -11.86 -4.77 4.73
CA ARG A 130 -12.02 -3.75 5.78
C ARG A 130 -13.12 -4.11 6.77
N ASP A 131 -13.18 -3.33 7.85
CA ASP A 131 -14.24 -3.33 8.87
C ASP A 131 -15.64 -3.05 8.29
N THR A 132 -15.73 -2.16 7.31
CA THR A 132 -17.00 -1.77 6.68
C THR A 132 -16.97 -1.99 5.17
N LYS A 133 -18.13 -2.37 4.62
CA LYS A 133 -18.35 -2.45 3.17
C LYS A 133 -17.99 -1.15 2.44
N LYS A 134 -18.32 0.00 3.04
CA LYS A 134 -18.02 1.31 2.47
C LYS A 134 -16.51 1.52 2.32
N LYS A 135 -15.74 1.34 3.40
CA LYS A 135 -14.29 1.51 3.37
C LYS A 135 -13.63 0.52 2.42
N ALA A 136 -14.03 -0.76 2.45
CA ALA A 136 -13.52 -1.76 1.52
C ALA A 136 -13.73 -1.36 0.05
N ALA A 137 -14.91 -0.82 -0.28
CA ALA A 137 -15.20 -0.37 -1.64
C ALA A 137 -14.45 0.92 -2.03
N GLU A 138 -14.29 1.86 -1.12
CA GLU A 138 -13.53 3.10 -1.35
C GLU A 138 -12.06 2.80 -1.60
N VAL A 139 -11.45 1.93 -0.79
CA VAL A 139 -10.05 1.53 -0.94
C VAL A 139 -9.84 0.70 -2.20
N ALA A 140 -10.71 -0.27 -2.49
CA ALA A 140 -10.62 -1.05 -3.73
C ALA A 140 -10.70 -0.13 -4.97
N ALA A 141 -11.56 0.89 -4.94
CA ALA A 141 -11.65 1.89 -6.01
C ALA A 141 -10.40 2.78 -6.09
N TYR A 142 -9.82 3.16 -4.95
CA TYR A 142 -8.61 3.96 -4.88
C TYR A 142 -7.41 3.27 -5.55
N LEU A 143 -7.21 1.97 -5.26
CA LEU A 143 -6.14 1.18 -5.86
C LEU A 143 -6.28 1.08 -7.38
N VAL A 144 -7.49 0.80 -7.87
CA VAL A 144 -7.79 0.78 -9.31
C VAL A 144 -7.53 2.16 -9.94
N LEU A 145 -7.90 3.26 -9.28
CA LEU A 145 -7.65 4.61 -9.78
C LEU A 145 -6.16 4.93 -9.89
N ASN A 146 -5.36 4.55 -8.88
CA ASN A 146 -3.92 4.79 -8.91
C ASN A 146 -3.25 3.99 -10.03
N GLU A 147 -3.63 2.73 -10.23
CA GLU A 147 -3.09 1.93 -11.33
C GLU A 147 -3.49 2.49 -12.71
N ILE A 148 -4.72 3.02 -12.86
CA ILE A 148 -5.13 3.71 -14.08
C ILE A 148 -4.28 4.96 -14.34
N LYS A 149 -3.98 5.75 -13.30
CA LYS A 149 -3.14 6.96 -13.44
C LYS A 149 -1.72 6.60 -13.85
N ASP A 150 -1.13 5.59 -13.20
CA ASP A 150 0.22 5.11 -13.50
C ASP A 150 0.31 4.54 -14.91
N THR A 151 -0.70 3.77 -15.32
CA THR A 151 -0.81 3.23 -16.68
C THR A 151 -0.96 4.34 -17.71
N GLY A 152 -1.80 5.33 -17.43
CA GLY A 152 -1.96 6.52 -18.28
C GLY A 152 -0.68 7.35 -18.40
N PHE A 153 0.13 7.41 -17.35
CA PHE A 153 1.44 8.07 -17.37
C PHE A 153 2.46 7.30 -18.23
N ARG A 154 2.57 5.98 -18.04
CA ARG A 154 3.48 5.11 -18.81
C ARG A 154 3.16 5.14 -20.32
N MET A 155 1.88 5.11 -20.70
CA MET A 155 1.46 5.20 -22.10
C MET A 155 1.84 6.53 -22.77
N ARG A 156 1.94 7.63 -22.02
CA ARG A 156 2.38 8.93 -22.56
C ARG A 156 3.89 9.01 -22.76
N LEU A 157 4.67 8.35 -21.90
CA LEU A 157 6.14 8.32 -22.00
C LEU A 157 6.63 7.41 -23.13
N GLY A 158 5.96 6.30 -23.41
CA GLY A 158 6.32 5.37 -24.49
C GLY A 158 5.99 5.84 -25.91
N ARG A 159 5.50 7.08 -26.10
CA ARG A 159 5.19 7.68 -27.41
C ARG A 159 6.22 8.71 -27.88
N ARG A 160 7.41 8.76 -27.29
CA ARG A 160 8.52 9.61 -27.75
C ARG A 160 9.54 8.83 -28.55
#